data_AF-A0A945HI09-F1
#
_entry.id   AF-A0A945HI09-F1
#
_cell.length_a   1.000
_cell.length_b   1.000
_cell.length_c   1.000
_cell.angle_alpha   90.00
_cell.angle_beta   90.00
_cell.angle_gamma   90.00
#
_symmetry.space_group_name_H-M   'P 1'
#
loop_
_entity.id
_entity.type
_entity.pdbx_description
1 polymer ?
#
loop_
_entity_poly.entity_id
_entity_poly.type
_entity_poly.pdbx_seq_one_letter_code
_entity_poly.pdbx_strand_id
1 'polypeptide(L)'
;MQKFYSNLTKTKKILFIVVTTILSIPIGAILGLFIGLVSITFVPMCCVESSCHSCFEFNGMIGYEATGTLGALIGLFLVPLTYILYIVYLEVKS
;
A
#
# COMPACT_ATOMS: atom_id res chain seq x y z
N MET A 1 -7.64 -11.88 -16.65
CA MET A 1 -6.23 -12.11 -16.24
C MET A 1 -5.83 -13.57 -16.19
N GLN A 2 -6.64 -14.47 -15.61
CA GLN A 2 -6.26 -15.88 -15.39
C GLN A 2 -5.76 -16.63 -16.65
N LYS A 3 -6.49 -16.57 -17.78
CA LYS A 3 -6.07 -17.17 -19.06
C LYS A 3 -4.82 -16.52 -19.69
N PHE A 4 -4.59 -15.23 -19.40
CA PHE A 4 -3.42 -14.50 -19.91
C PHE A 4 -2.18 -14.86 -19.09
N TYR A 5 -2.33 -14.95 -17.76
CA TYR A 5 -1.27 -15.32 -16.84
C TYR A 5 -0.88 -16.80 -16.95
N SER A 6 -1.83 -17.73 -17.11
CA SER A 6 -1.53 -19.16 -17.27
C SER A 6 -0.64 -19.46 -18.47
N ASN A 7 -0.83 -18.72 -19.57
CA ASN A 7 -0.11 -18.89 -20.84
C ASN A 7 1.27 -18.22 -20.88
N LEU A 8 1.66 -17.49 -19.84
CA LEU A 8 2.97 -16.83 -19.76
C LEU A 8 4.05 -17.79 -19.23
N THR A 9 5.25 -17.70 -19.82
CA THR A 9 6.43 -18.42 -19.32
C THR A 9 6.80 -17.96 -17.91
N LYS A 10 7.43 -18.86 -17.11
CA LYS A 10 7.79 -18.60 -15.70
C LYS A 10 8.53 -17.26 -15.51
N THR A 11 9.44 -16.93 -16.42
CA THR A 11 10.22 -15.67 -16.39
C THR A 11 9.34 -14.43 -16.56
N LYS A 12 8.35 -14.47 -17.47
CA LYS A 12 7.44 -13.33 -17.69
C LYS A 12 6.45 -13.17 -16.54
N LYS A 13 6.04 -14.27 -15.89
CA LYS A 13 5.23 -14.25 -14.67
C LYS A 13 5.95 -13.52 -13.54
N ILE A 14 7.23 -13.85 -13.31
CA ILE A 14 8.07 -13.19 -12.29
C ILE A 14 8.25 -11.71 -12.61
N LEU A 15 8.59 -11.38 -13.86
CA LEU A 15 8.77 -9.98 -14.27
C LEU A 15 7.50 -9.16 -14.09
N PHE A 16 6.34 -9.74 -14.41
CA PHE A 16 5.04 -9.10 -14.16
C PHE A 16 4.84 -8.82 -12.66
N ILE A 17 5.09 -9.80 -11.78
CA ILE A 17 4.96 -9.62 -10.31
C ILE A 17 5.85 -8.49 -9.82
N VAL A 18 7.12 -8.48 -10.23
CA VAL A 18 8.09 -7.45 -9.82
C VAL A 18 7.61 -6.06 -10.24
N VAL A 19 7.22 -5.89 -11.50
CA VAL A 19 6.73 -4.60 -12.01
C VAL A 19 5.44 -4.17 -11.28
N THR A 20 4.49 -5.09 -11.07
CA THR A 20 3.25 -4.76 -10.35
C THR A 20 3.50 -4.42 -8.88
N THR A 21 4.49 -5.03 -8.24
CA THR A 21 4.86 -4.73 -6.85
C THR A 21 5.53 -3.36 -6.76
N ILE A 22 6.39 -3.01 -7.71
CA ILE A 22 7.00 -1.68 -7.76
C ILE A 22 5.92 -0.60 -8.00
N LEU A 23 4.94 -0.86 -8.88
CA LEU A 23 3.85 0.07 -9.12
C LEU A 23 2.85 0.17 -7.95
N SER A 24 2.71 -0.87 -7.13
CA SER A 24 1.75 -0.85 -6.02
C SER A 24 2.18 0.05 -4.87
N ILE A 25 3.49 0.28 -4.71
CA ILE A 25 4.05 1.16 -3.68
C ILE A 25 3.55 2.61 -3.82
N PRO A 26 3.74 3.31 -4.96
CA PRO A 26 3.25 4.68 -5.11
C PRO A 26 1.72 4.76 -5.07
N ILE A 27 1.01 3.75 -5.58
CA ILE A 27 -0.47 3.71 -5.51
C ILE A 27 -0.95 3.60 -4.06
N GLY A 28 -0.34 2.70 -3.27
CA GLY A 28 -0.63 2.54 -1.85
C GLY A 28 -0.30 3.81 -1.04
N ALA A 29 0.82 4.47 -1.36
CA ALA A 29 1.20 5.74 -0.75
C ALA A 29 0.18 6.84 -1.03
N ILE A 30 -0.25 7.00 -2.28
CA ILE A 30 -1.26 8.00 -2.68
C ILE A 30 -2.59 7.73 -1.98
N LEU A 31 -3.04 6.47 -1.94
CA LEU A 31 -4.27 6.10 -1.24
C LEU A 31 -4.17 6.38 0.26
N GLY A 32 -3.06 6.02 0.91
CA GLY A 32 -2.83 6.31 2.32
C GLY A 32 -2.77 7.80 2.63
N LEU A 33 -2.20 8.60 1.73
CA LEU A 33 -2.16 10.05 1.85
C LEU A 33 -3.56 10.65 1.71
N PHE A 34 -4.35 10.17 0.74
CA PHE A 34 -5.72 10.63 0.53
C PHE A 34 -6.61 10.30 1.74
N ILE A 35 -6.52 9.07 2.25
CA ILE A 35 -7.21 8.67 3.49
C ILE A 35 -6.76 9.55 4.66
N GLY A 36 -5.46 9.81 4.76
CA GLY A 36 -4.87 10.76 5.70
C GLY A 36 -5.52 12.13 5.66
N LEU A 37 -5.52 12.74 4.49
CA LEU A 37 -6.11 14.06 4.23
C LEU A 37 -7.61 14.12 4.53
N VAL A 38 -8.36 13.05 4.28
CA VAL A 38 -9.76 12.98 4.68
C VAL A 38 -9.88 12.83 6.20
N SER A 39 -9.02 12.02 6.82
CA SER A 39 -9.04 11.74 8.26
C SER A 39 -8.61 12.92 9.14
N ILE A 40 -7.86 13.91 8.63
CA ILE A 40 -7.50 15.11 9.42
C ILE A 40 -8.73 15.87 9.94
N THR A 41 -9.88 15.72 9.28
CA THR A 41 -11.15 16.33 9.72
C THR A 41 -11.77 15.63 10.94
N PHE A 42 -11.36 14.39 11.21
CA PHE A 42 -11.83 13.57 12.32
C PHE A 42 -10.79 13.40 13.44
N VAL A 43 -9.50 13.55 13.11
CA VAL A 43 -8.41 13.44 14.09
C VAL A 43 -8.23 14.77 14.81
N PRO A 44 -8.29 14.79 16.16
CA PRO A 44 -8.12 16.02 16.93
C PRO A 44 -6.72 16.60 16.76
N MET A 45 -6.62 17.93 16.91
CA MET A 45 -5.35 18.64 16.90
C MET A 45 -4.76 18.66 18.32
N CYS A 46 -3.48 18.31 18.42
CA CYS A 46 -2.65 18.45 19.61
C CYS A 46 -1.75 19.68 19.42
N CYS A 47 -1.86 20.64 20.35
CA CYS A 47 -1.00 21.82 20.36
C CYS A 47 0.12 21.62 21.36
N VAL A 48 1.36 21.70 20.87
CA VAL A 48 2.58 21.81 21.68
C VAL A 48 3.04 23.27 21.61
N GLU A 49 3.87 23.73 22.55
CA GLU A 49 4.21 25.15 22.73
C GLU A 49 4.67 25.89 21.46
N SER A 50 5.15 25.18 20.43
CA SER A 50 5.59 25.74 19.15
C SER A 50 4.61 25.61 17.98
N SER A 51 3.62 24.70 18.04
CA SER A 51 2.73 24.42 16.90
C SER A 51 1.57 23.46 17.22
N CYS A 52 0.46 23.61 16.49
CA CYS A 52 -0.67 22.67 16.50
C CYS A 52 -0.58 21.70 15.32
N HIS A 53 -0.58 20.41 15.61
CA HIS A 53 -0.57 19.35 14.59
C HIS A 53 -1.62 18.28 14.92
N SER A 54 -1.94 17.37 13.99
CA SER A 54 -2.80 16.22 14.31
C SER A 54 -2.17 15.37 15.40
N CYS A 55 -2.96 14.90 16.37
CA CYS A 55 -2.48 14.01 17.44
C CYS A 55 -2.01 12.63 16.94
N PHE A 56 -2.26 12.31 15.66
CA PHE A 56 -1.80 11.07 15.06
C PHE A 56 -0.35 11.22 14.58
N GLU A 57 0.57 10.60 15.30
CA GLU A 57 2.00 10.56 14.96
C GLU A 57 2.44 9.11 14.73
N PHE A 58 3.24 8.89 13.68
CA PHE A 58 3.88 7.61 13.42
C PHE A 58 5.33 7.84 12.99
N ASN A 59 6.27 7.39 13.81
CA ASN A 59 7.72 7.46 13.55
C ASN A 59 8.22 8.89 13.22
N GLY A 60 7.73 9.91 13.95
CA GLY A 60 8.08 11.31 13.74
C GLY A 60 7.33 12.02 12.60
N MET A 61 6.47 11.32 11.87
CA MET A 61 5.59 11.90 10.84
C MET A 61 4.20 12.13 11.41
N ILE A 62 3.53 13.20 10.97
CA ILE A 62 2.29 13.67 11.58
C ILE A 62 1.13 13.62 10.59
N GLY A 63 -0.04 13.18 11.06
CA GLY A 63 -1.31 13.21 10.33
C GLY A 63 -1.25 12.48 9.00
N TYR A 64 -1.43 13.23 7.90
CA TYR A 64 -1.51 12.67 6.54
C TYR A 64 -0.19 12.06 6.05
N GLU A 65 0.96 12.49 6.59
CA GLU A 65 2.28 11.95 6.22
C GLU A 65 2.49 10.56 6.82
N ALA A 66 2.06 10.39 8.08
CA ALA A 66 2.04 9.10 8.76
C ALA A 66 1.12 8.09 8.05
N THR A 67 -0.08 8.50 7.66
CA THR A 67 -1.00 7.60 6.94
C THR A 67 -0.54 7.31 5.51
N GLY A 68 0.11 8.27 4.84
CA GLY A 68 0.72 8.06 3.52
C GLY A 68 1.83 7.00 3.56
N THR A 69 2.71 7.08 4.56
CA THR A 69 3.78 6.08 4.74
C THR A 69 3.26 4.71 5.18
N LEU A 70 2.23 4.65 6.02
CA LEU A 70 1.52 3.41 6.32
C LEU A 70 0.87 2.82 5.06
N GLY A 71 0.24 3.66 4.22
CA GLY A 71 -0.32 3.24 2.94
C GLY A 71 0.75 2.69 1.99
N ALA A 72 1.94 3.28 1.96
CA ALA A 72 3.07 2.77 1.20
C ALA A 72 3.54 1.40 1.71
N LEU A 73 3.64 1.21 3.04
CA LEU A 73 3.99 -0.06 3.65
C LEU A 73 2.94 -1.15 3.36
N ILE A 74 1.65 -0.81 3.47
CA ILE A 74 0.56 -1.71 3.09
C ILE A 74 0.65 -2.08 1.61
N GLY A 75 0.89 -1.09 0.73
CA GLY A 75 1.08 -1.30 -0.70
C GLY A 75 2.29 -2.18 -1.04
N LEU A 76 3.33 -2.14 -0.21
CA LEU A 76 4.57 -2.91 -0.37
C LEU A 76 4.43 -4.36 0.10
N PHE A 77 3.71 -4.63 1.20
CA PHE A 77 3.61 -5.98 1.77
C PHE A 77 2.33 -6.72 1.38
N LEU A 78 1.19 -6.03 1.40
CA LEU A 78 -0.12 -6.66 1.28
C LEU A 78 -0.46 -7.03 -0.17
N VAL A 79 -0.03 -6.21 -1.13
CA VAL A 79 -0.21 -6.47 -2.57
C VAL A 79 0.59 -7.67 -3.07
N PRO A 80 1.91 -7.81 -2.84
CA PRO A 80 2.62 -9.01 -3.28
C PRO A 80 2.12 -10.26 -2.55
N LEU A 81 1.77 -10.17 -1.27
CA LEU A 81 1.29 -11.31 -0.51
C LEU A 81 -0.06 -11.82 -1.02
N THR A 82 -1.02 -10.92 -1.27
CA THR A 82 -2.31 -11.29 -1.90
C THR A 82 -2.13 -11.84 -3.31
N TYR A 83 -1.17 -11.31 -4.08
CA TYR A 83 -0.89 -11.80 -5.43
C TYR A 83 -0.25 -13.19 -5.44
N ILE A 84 0.69 -13.46 -4.53
CA ILE A 84 1.28 -14.81 -4.34
C ILE A 84 0.19 -15.80 -3.95
N LEU A 85 -0.67 -15.46 -2.97
CA LEU A 85 -1.80 -16.31 -2.57
C LEU A 85 -2.75 -16.58 -3.73
N TYR A 86 -3.02 -15.58 -4.56
CA TYR A 86 -3.85 -15.75 -5.76
C TYR A 86 -3.21 -16.71 -6.77
N ILE A 87 -1.90 -16.61 -7.01
CA ILE A 87 -1.19 -17.55 -7.89
C ILE A 87 -1.24 -18.97 -7.31
N VAL A 88 -0.96 -19.16 -6.03
CA VAL A 88 -1.02 -20.47 -5.37
C VAL A 88 -2.43 -21.06 -5.47
N TYR A 89 -3.47 -20.25 -5.21
CA TYR A 89 -4.85 -20.68 -5.37
C TYR A 89 -5.16 -21.15 -6.80
N LEU A 90 -4.65 -20.42 -7.80
CA LEU A 90 -4.82 -20.79 -9.20
C LEU A 90 -4.07 -22.07 -9.58
N GLU A 91 -2.88 -22.31 -9.05
CA GLU A 91 -2.12 -23.54 -9.30
C GLU A 91 -2.69 -24.76 -8.56
N VAL A 92 -3.23 -24.58 -7.35
CA VAL A 92 -3.88 -25.67 -6.58
C VAL A 92 -5.25 -26.05 -7.15
N LYS A 93 -5.97 -25.10 -7.75
CA LYS A 93 -7.30 -25.32 -8.33
C LYS A 93 -7.28 -25.80 -9.78
N SER A 94 -6.16 -25.64 -10.48
CA SER A 94 -5.98 -26.09 -11.87
C SER A 94 -5.61 -27.56 -11.94
#